data_AF-A0A3Q0JN30-F1
#
_entry.id   AF-A0A3Q0JN30-F1
#
_cell.length_a   1.000
_cell.length_b   1.000
_cell.length_c   1.000
_cell.angle_alpha   90.00
_cell.angle_beta   90.00
_cell.angle_gamma   90.00
#
_symmetry.space_group_name_H-M   'P 1'
#
loop_
_entity.id
_entity.type
_entity.pdbx_description
1 polymer ?
#
loop_
_entity_poly.entity_id
_entity_poly.type
_entity_poly.pdbx_seq_one_letter_code
_entity_poly.pdbx_strand_id
1 'polypeptide(L)'
;MTRIKRNLQRTYASWSQTKLNSTDQGRALFTLAWFHALIQERRTYIPQGWAKFYEFNDSDLNAALNILNARLSQDGMGGVKWDYIHGLLGNAIYGGRIDNAQDMKVLSSYLQFYFSSNVAKTASTPLAPGVVLPSSTNLGVSFGKEPEDCLTLEA
;
A
#
# COMPACT_ATOMS: atom_id res chain seq x y z
N MET A 1 11.08 -10.60 2.57
CA MET A 1 10.28 -9.62 3.34
C MET A 1 11.08 -8.46 3.95
N THR A 2 12.42 -8.51 4.02
CA THR A 2 13.24 -7.50 4.71
C THR A 2 13.22 -6.10 4.05
N ARG A 3 13.04 -6.03 2.72
CA ARG A 3 13.04 -4.75 1.97
C ARG A 3 11.72 -3.98 2.08
N ILE A 4 10.56 -4.65 1.96
CA ILE A 4 9.25 -4.04 2.18
C ILE A 4 9.16 -3.45 3.59
N LYS A 5 9.57 -4.23 4.61
CA LYS A 5 9.56 -3.77 6.01
C LYS A 5 10.35 -2.48 6.21
N ARG A 6 11.55 -2.39 5.63
CA ARG A 6 12.40 -1.19 5.71
C ARG A 6 11.77 0.01 5.00
N ASN A 7 11.15 -0.22 3.84
CA ASN A 7 10.45 0.82 3.08
C ASN A 7 9.27 1.38 3.89
N LEU A 8 8.44 0.49 4.44
CA LEU A 8 7.35 0.86 5.34
C LEU A 8 7.85 1.65 6.54
N GLN A 9 8.91 1.19 7.22
CA GLN A 9 9.50 1.92 8.35
C GLN A 9 9.95 3.33 7.95
N ARG A 10 10.55 3.50 6.78
CA ARG A 10 10.95 4.81 6.24
C ARG A 10 9.75 5.71 5.98
N THR A 11 8.72 5.19 5.32
CA THR A 11 7.47 5.92 5.05
C THR A 11 6.78 6.34 6.34
N TYR A 12 6.66 5.44 7.30
CA TYR A 12 6.05 5.73 8.60
C TYR A 12 6.85 6.74 9.43
N ALA A 13 8.19 6.69 9.38
CA ALA A 13 9.02 7.71 10.03
C ALA A 13 8.75 9.11 9.45
N SER A 14 8.56 9.21 8.13
CA SER A 14 8.18 10.46 7.46
C SER A 14 6.77 10.95 7.82
N TRP A 15 5.86 10.05 8.22
CA TRP A 15 4.47 10.37 8.59
C TRP A 15 4.25 10.47 10.10
N SER A 16 5.31 10.34 10.91
CA SER A 16 5.24 10.33 12.38
C SER A 16 4.60 11.59 13.01
N GLN A 17 4.50 12.69 12.25
CA GLN A 17 3.87 13.95 12.69
C GLN A 17 2.41 14.09 12.24
N THR A 18 1.91 13.20 11.38
CA THR A 18 0.53 13.24 10.89
C THR A 18 -0.39 12.57 11.91
N LYS A 19 -1.18 13.36 12.65
CA LYS A 19 -2.28 12.82 13.45
C LYS A 19 -3.29 12.15 12.51
N LEU A 20 -3.48 10.84 12.68
CA LEU A 20 -4.54 10.11 12.01
C LEU A 20 -5.88 10.49 12.66
N ASN A 21 -6.83 10.93 11.85
CA ASN A 21 -8.14 11.34 12.32
C ASN A 21 -9.09 10.14 12.48
N SER A 22 -8.82 9.02 11.79
CA SER A 22 -9.62 7.80 11.87
C SER A 22 -8.81 6.53 11.64
N THR A 23 -9.31 5.40 12.13
CA THR A 23 -8.73 4.06 11.87
C THR A 23 -8.76 3.73 10.38
N ASP A 24 -9.81 4.15 9.68
CA ASP A 24 -9.97 3.98 8.24
C ASP A 24 -8.86 4.71 7.47
N GLN A 25 -8.50 5.93 7.91
CA GLN A 25 -7.37 6.68 7.38
C GLN A 25 -6.06 5.92 7.63
N GLY A 26 -5.85 5.37 8.82
CA GLY A 26 -4.68 4.54 9.14
C GLY A 26 -4.54 3.31 8.25
N ARG A 27 -5.65 2.59 7.99
CA ARG A 27 -5.67 1.42 7.11
C ARG A 27 -5.38 1.79 5.67
N ALA A 28 -5.97 2.88 5.18
CA ALA A 28 -5.76 3.36 3.82
C ALA A 28 -4.31 3.80 3.59
N LEU A 29 -3.71 4.47 4.57
CA LEU A 29 -2.29 4.87 4.56
C LEU A 29 -1.35 3.66 4.56
N PHE A 30 -1.61 2.68 5.43
CA PHE A 30 -0.83 1.43 5.45
C PHE A 30 -0.89 0.72 4.10
N THR A 31 -2.11 0.60 3.54
CA THR A 31 -2.33 -0.04 2.25
C THR A 31 -1.60 0.67 1.12
N LEU A 32 -1.61 2.01 1.11
CA LEU A 32 -0.88 2.81 0.14
C LEU A 32 0.65 2.66 0.29
N ALA A 33 1.17 2.72 1.51
CA ALA A 33 2.58 2.53 1.78
C ALA A 33 3.04 1.12 1.37
N TRP A 34 2.22 0.10 1.65
CA TRP A 34 2.46 -1.28 1.24
C TRP A 34 2.51 -1.42 -0.28
N PHE A 35 1.50 -0.87 -0.97
CA PHE A 35 1.45 -0.85 -2.43
C PHE A 35 2.70 -0.17 -3.02
N HIS A 36 3.10 0.99 -2.49
CA HIS A 36 4.28 1.73 -2.95
C HIS A 36 5.58 0.94 -2.75
N ALA A 37 5.75 0.31 -1.59
CA ALA A 37 6.90 -0.55 -1.32
C ALA A 37 6.93 -1.76 -2.26
N LEU A 38 5.78 -2.35 -2.57
CA LEU A 38 5.66 -3.50 -3.46
C LEU A 38 6.06 -3.16 -4.90
N ILE A 39 5.53 -2.07 -5.47
CA ILE A 39 5.87 -1.66 -6.84
C ILE A 39 7.36 -1.28 -6.95
N GLN A 40 7.94 -0.71 -5.89
CA GLN A 40 9.37 -0.40 -5.82
C GLN A 40 10.21 -1.69 -5.75
N GLU A 41 9.81 -2.68 -4.96
CA GLU A 41 10.54 -3.95 -4.88
C GLU A 41 10.48 -4.73 -6.20
N ARG A 42 9.33 -4.73 -6.89
CA ARG A 42 9.15 -5.36 -8.22
C ARG A 42 10.15 -4.86 -9.26
N ARG A 43 10.66 -3.63 -9.15
CA ARG A 43 11.74 -3.10 -10.04
C ARG A 43 13.05 -3.87 -9.92
N THR A 44 13.27 -4.59 -8.82
CA THR A 44 14.46 -5.44 -8.63
C THR A 44 14.45 -6.67 -9.54
N TYR A 45 13.28 -7.04 -10.09
CA TYR A 45 13.08 -8.28 -10.82
C TYR A 45 12.87 -8.07 -12.33
N ILE A 46 13.38 -7.00 -12.92
CA ILE A 46 13.30 -6.77 -14.38
C ILE A 46 14.06 -7.89 -15.12
N PRO A 47 13.50 -8.51 -16.18
CA PRO A 47 12.26 -8.13 -16.88
C PRO A 47 10.95 -8.76 -16.36
N GLN A 48 11.00 -9.58 -15.32
CA GLN A 48 9.86 -10.41 -14.86
C GLN A 48 8.89 -9.60 -13.98
N GLY A 49 9.40 -8.59 -13.27
CA GLY A 49 8.61 -7.69 -12.44
C GLY A 49 7.96 -6.55 -13.25
N TRP A 50 8.73 -5.97 -14.16
CA TRP A 50 8.35 -4.90 -15.08
C TRP A 50 9.14 -5.06 -16.37
N ALA A 51 8.60 -4.68 -17.52
CA ALA A 51 9.34 -4.74 -18.77
C ALA A 51 10.45 -3.68 -18.83
N LYS A 52 10.26 -2.53 -18.15
CA LYS A 52 11.22 -1.42 -18.08
C LYS A 52 11.38 -0.90 -16.66
N PHE A 53 12.46 -0.15 -16.44
CA PHE A 53 12.68 0.55 -15.18
C PHE A 53 11.83 1.83 -15.14
N TYR A 54 10.89 1.86 -14.20
CA TYR A 54 10.06 3.03 -13.91
C TYR A 54 10.48 3.64 -12.57
N GLU A 55 10.71 4.95 -12.53
CA GLU A 55 11.10 5.64 -11.29
C GLU A 55 9.87 6.07 -10.48
N PHE A 56 9.56 5.28 -9.44
CA PHE A 56 8.58 5.63 -8.42
C PHE A 56 9.29 6.20 -7.20
N ASN A 57 8.96 7.43 -6.82
CA ASN A 57 9.63 8.17 -5.76
C ASN A 57 8.66 8.57 -4.62
N ASP A 58 9.20 9.14 -3.55
CA ASP A 58 8.38 9.53 -2.39
C ASP A 58 7.39 10.68 -2.72
N SER A 59 7.60 11.44 -3.81
CA SER A 59 6.64 12.47 -4.25
C SER A 59 5.36 11.86 -4.82
N ASP A 60 5.46 10.72 -5.51
CA ASP A 60 4.31 9.97 -6.00
C ASP A 60 3.46 9.44 -4.85
N LEU A 61 4.15 8.93 -3.81
CA LEU A 61 3.53 8.45 -2.59
C LEU A 61 2.78 9.57 -1.86
N ASN A 62 3.40 10.74 -1.71
CA ASN A 62 2.77 11.90 -1.07
C ASN A 62 1.57 12.43 -1.88
N ALA A 63 1.67 12.47 -3.21
CA ALA A 63 0.56 12.86 -4.07
C ALA A 63 -0.63 11.88 -3.97
N ALA A 64 -0.35 10.57 -3.99
CA ALA A 64 -1.34 9.52 -3.79
C ALA A 64 -2.02 9.62 -2.41
N LEU A 65 -1.24 9.91 -1.37
CA LEU A 65 -1.72 10.10 -0.01
C LEU A 65 -2.66 11.29 0.10
N ASN A 66 -2.32 12.42 -0.52
CA ASN A 66 -3.15 13.62 -0.50
C ASN A 66 -4.51 13.37 -1.17
N ILE A 67 -4.52 12.67 -2.31
CA ILE A 67 -5.75 12.27 -3.01
C ILE A 67 -6.60 11.37 -2.11
N LEU A 68 -5.99 10.36 -1.52
CA LEU A 68 -6.69 9.38 -0.67
C LEU A 68 -7.27 10.03 0.58
N ASN A 69 -6.51 10.89 1.26
CA ASN A 69 -6.97 11.64 2.42
C ASN A 69 -8.12 12.60 2.07
N ALA A 70 -8.02 13.29 0.93
CA ALA A 70 -9.08 14.20 0.49
C ALA A 70 -10.40 13.45 0.25
N ARG A 71 -10.35 12.28 -0.40
CA ARG A 71 -11.54 11.47 -0.67
C ARG A 71 -12.10 10.81 0.58
N LEU A 72 -11.24 10.30 1.47
CA LEU A 72 -11.69 9.76 2.76
C LEU A 72 -12.34 10.81 3.64
N SER A 73 -11.83 12.05 3.62
CA SER A 73 -12.40 13.16 4.40
C SER A 73 -13.72 13.68 3.83
N GLN A 74 -13.90 13.63 2.51
CA GLN A 74 -15.12 14.09 1.84
C GLN A 74 -16.24 13.05 1.85
N ASP A 75 -15.93 11.81 1.48
CA ASP A 75 -16.94 10.79 1.18
C ASP A 75 -17.09 9.75 2.32
N GLY A 76 -16.13 9.71 3.26
CA GLY A 76 -16.01 8.64 4.24
C GLY A 76 -15.67 7.29 3.61
N MET A 77 -15.19 6.31 4.38
CA MET A 77 -14.74 5.02 3.82
C MET A 77 -15.87 4.25 3.09
N GLY A 78 -17.12 4.45 3.49
CA GLY A 78 -18.29 3.84 2.85
C GLY A 78 -18.71 4.50 1.53
N GLY A 79 -18.32 5.76 1.29
CA GLY A 79 -18.71 6.54 0.11
C GLY A 79 -17.63 6.66 -0.96
N VAL A 80 -16.39 6.22 -0.69
CA VAL A 80 -15.28 6.30 -1.66
C VAL A 80 -15.60 5.53 -2.94
N LYS A 81 -15.60 6.23 -4.07
CA LYS A 81 -15.65 5.64 -5.41
C LYS A 81 -14.27 5.14 -5.82
N TRP A 82 -14.04 3.84 -5.65
CA TRP A 82 -12.74 3.22 -5.93
C TRP A 82 -12.28 3.35 -7.38
N ASP A 83 -13.21 3.36 -8.34
CA ASP A 83 -12.88 3.58 -9.76
C ASP A 83 -12.19 4.92 -10.00
N TYR A 84 -12.59 5.96 -9.25
CA TYR A 84 -11.97 7.27 -9.33
C TYR A 84 -10.54 7.26 -8.75
N ILE A 85 -10.33 6.54 -7.65
CA ILE A 85 -9.00 6.33 -7.07
C ILE A 85 -8.11 5.55 -8.03
N HIS A 86 -8.61 4.49 -8.66
CA HIS A 86 -7.87 3.73 -9.67
C HIS A 86 -7.50 4.58 -10.86
N GLY A 87 -8.43 5.42 -11.35
CA GLY A 87 -8.15 6.36 -12.44
C GLY A 87 -7.07 7.39 -12.08
N LEU A 88 -7.14 7.98 -10.88
CA LEU A 88 -6.13 8.97 -10.45
C LEU A 88 -4.77 8.32 -10.21
N LEU A 89 -4.71 7.24 -9.43
CA LEU A 89 -3.44 6.56 -9.15
C LEU A 89 -2.87 5.90 -10.40
N GLY A 90 -3.72 5.28 -11.20
CA GLY A 90 -3.36 4.57 -12.42
C GLY A 90 -2.93 5.50 -13.54
N ASN A 91 -3.65 6.59 -13.80
CA ASN A 91 -3.35 7.43 -14.96
C ASN A 91 -2.52 8.68 -14.60
N ALA A 92 -2.78 9.31 -13.45
CA ALA A 92 -2.16 10.59 -13.11
C ALA A 92 -0.87 10.45 -12.29
N ILE A 93 -0.78 9.46 -11.39
CA ILE A 93 0.37 9.31 -10.49
C ILE A 93 1.37 8.28 -11.02
N TYR A 94 0.97 7.02 -11.14
CA TYR A 94 1.88 5.92 -11.44
C TYR A 94 1.99 5.60 -12.93
N GLY A 95 0.88 5.58 -13.67
CA GLY A 95 0.88 5.19 -15.10
C GLY A 95 1.29 6.29 -16.06
N GLY A 96 1.42 7.56 -15.64
CA GLY A 96 1.99 8.61 -16.47
C GLY A 96 3.43 8.33 -16.93
N ARG A 97 4.11 7.37 -16.29
CA ARG A 97 5.47 6.92 -16.64
C ARG A 97 5.51 5.59 -17.40
N ILE A 98 4.39 4.87 -17.47
CA ILE A 98 4.34 3.53 -18.04
C ILE A 98 3.88 3.62 -19.49
N ASP A 99 4.77 3.25 -20.39
CA ASP A 99 4.54 3.21 -21.85
C ASP A 99 4.16 1.82 -22.37
N ASN A 100 4.37 0.77 -21.58
CA ASN A 100 4.04 -0.61 -21.95
C ASN A 100 2.63 -1.00 -21.48
N ALA A 101 1.79 -1.45 -22.42
CA ALA A 101 0.42 -1.87 -22.13
C ALA A 101 0.32 -3.07 -21.16
N GLN A 102 1.30 -3.97 -21.15
CA GLN A 102 1.32 -5.11 -20.21
C GLN A 102 1.66 -4.64 -18.79
N ASP A 103 2.64 -3.75 -18.65
CA ASP A 103 2.98 -3.15 -17.37
C ASP A 103 1.82 -2.32 -16.82
N MET A 104 1.07 -1.62 -17.69
CA MET A 104 -0.17 -0.95 -17.29
C MET A 104 -1.22 -1.92 -16.75
N LYS A 105 -1.41 -3.10 -17.36
CA LYS A 105 -2.32 -4.12 -16.83
C LYS A 105 -1.89 -4.63 -15.46
N VAL A 106 -0.59 -4.80 -15.24
CA VAL A 106 -0.03 -5.19 -13.94
C VAL A 106 -0.33 -4.12 -12.89
N LEU A 107 -0.06 -2.84 -13.21
CA LEU A 107 -0.38 -1.71 -12.33
C LEU A 107 -1.87 -1.67 -11.98
N SER A 108 -2.75 -1.74 -12.99
CA SER A 108 -4.21 -1.73 -12.79
C SER A 108 -4.68 -2.88 -11.92
N SER A 109 -4.13 -4.09 -12.11
CA SER A 109 -4.47 -5.27 -11.31
C SER A 109 -4.11 -5.06 -9.83
N TYR A 110 -2.93 -4.48 -9.55
CA TYR A 110 -2.54 -4.17 -8.18
C TYR A 110 -3.41 -3.07 -7.55
N LEU A 111 -3.74 -2.02 -8.31
CA LEU A 111 -4.63 -0.96 -7.83
C LEU A 111 -6.01 -1.51 -7.47
N GLN A 112 -6.58 -2.36 -8.33
CA GLN A 112 -7.86 -3.01 -8.08
C GLN A 112 -7.82 -3.94 -6.86
N PHE A 113 -6.73 -4.67 -6.66
CA PHE A 113 -6.57 -5.55 -5.51
C PHE A 113 -6.51 -4.78 -4.19
N TYR A 114 -5.59 -3.81 -4.08
CA TYR A 114 -5.34 -3.10 -2.82
C TYR A 114 -6.36 -2.01 -2.50
N PHE A 115 -6.85 -1.30 -3.52
CA PHE A 115 -7.82 -0.21 -3.33
C PHE A 115 -9.23 -0.68 -3.69
N SER A 116 -9.72 -1.68 -2.96
CA SER A 116 -11.08 -2.19 -3.09
C SER A 116 -11.86 -2.00 -1.80
N SER A 117 -13.20 -1.98 -1.92
CA SER A 117 -14.09 -1.89 -0.76
C SER A 117 -13.86 -2.99 0.28
N ASN A 118 -13.36 -4.15 -0.13
CA ASN A 118 -13.15 -5.30 0.75
C ASN A 118 -11.90 -5.15 1.62
N VAL A 119 -10.80 -4.65 1.03
CA VAL A 119 -9.55 -4.40 1.77
C VAL A 119 -9.71 -3.22 2.74
N ALA A 120 -10.48 -2.20 2.37
CA ALA A 120 -10.74 -1.07 3.24
C ALA A 120 -11.61 -1.44 4.47
N LYS A 121 -12.65 -2.25 4.28
CA LYS A 121 -13.67 -2.53 5.30
C LYS A 121 -13.26 -3.58 6.33
N THR A 122 -12.48 -4.58 5.94
CA THR A 122 -12.31 -5.78 6.76
C THR A 122 -10.87 -5.93 7.25
N ALA A 123 -10.65 -5.66 8.54
CA ALA A 123 -9.35 -5.82 9.22
C ALA A 123 -8.77 -7.24 9.11
N SER A 124 -9.61 -8.25 8.89
CA SER A 124 -9.21 -9.66 8.78
C SER A 124 -8.83 -10.11 7.38
N THR A 125 -8.87 -9.23 6.37
CA THR A 125 -8.38 -9.59 5.02
C THR A 125 -6.87 -9.40 4.98
N PRO A 126 -6.06 -10.47 4.84
CA PRO A 126 -4.61 -10.33 4.76
C PRO A 126 -4.22 -9.61 3.45
N LEU A 127 -3.41 -8.54 3.54
CA LEU A 127 -2.84 -7.85 2.36
C LEU A 127 -1.83 -8.74 1.61
N ALA A 128 -1.20 -9.62 2.36
CA ALA A 128 -0.28 -10.65 1.92
C ALA A 128 -0.29 -11.77 2.99
N PRO A 129 0.20 -12.98 2.70
CA PRO A 129 0.30 -14.04 3.71
C PRO A 129 0.98 -13.53 4.99
N GLY A 130 0.24 -13.50 6.10
CA GLY A 130 0.73 -13.02 7.40
C GLY A 130 0.68 -11.50 7.65
N VAL A 131 0.16 -10.68 6.72
CA VAL A 131 0.10 -9.21 6.87
C VAL A 131 -1.34 -8.75 7.07
N VAL A 132 -1.68 -8.42 8.31
CA VAL A 132 -3.01 -7.94 8.72
C VAL A 132 -3.01 -6.41 8.81
N LEU A 133 -4.15 -5.78 8.48
CA LEU A 133 -4.29 -4.34 8.57
C LEU A 133 -4.25 -3.84 10.02
N PRO A 134 -3.59 -2.69 10.29
CA PRO A 134 -3.63 -2.09 11.61
C PRO A 134 -5.07 -1.74 11.99
N SER A 135 -5.46 -2.14 13.19
CA SER A 135 -6.78 -1.83 13.77
C SER A 135 -6.73 -0.63 14.74
N SER A 136 -5.57 -0.01 14.91
CA SER A 136 -5.36 1.13 15.79
C SER A 136 -5.01 2.39 15.00
N THR A 137 -5.33 3.55 15.57
CA THR A 137 -4.93 4.89 15.10
C THR A 137 -3.52 5.28 15.53
N ASN A 138 -2.83 4.43 16.30
CA ASN A 138 -1.44 4.65 16.68
C ASN A 138 -0.54 4.19 15.52
N LEU A 139 0.27 5.11 14.99
CA LEU A 139 1.30 4.83 13.97
C LEU A 139 2.46 3.95 14.50
N GLY A 140 2.39 3.49 15.75
CA GLY A 140 3.31 2.52 16.31
C GLY A 140 3.10 1.16 15.66
N VAL A 141 3.98 0.79 14.73
CA VAL A 141 3.89 -0.48 14.01
C VAL A 141 4.37 -1.62 14.92
N SER A 142 3.45 -2.28 15.61
CA SER A 142 3.67 -3.63 16.13
C SER A 142 3.51 -4.61 14.98
N PHE A 143 4.61 -4.84 14.24
CA PHE A 143 4.70 -6.03 13.41
C PHE A 143 4.56 -7.23 14.35
N GLY A 144 3.54 -8.06 14.14
CA GLY A 144 3.35 -9.30 14.90
C GLY A 144 4.67 -10.07 14.95
N LYS A 145 4.99 -10.61 16.13
CA LYS A 145 6.16 -11.48 16.30
C LYS A 145 6.17 -12.52 15.19
N GLU A 146 7.34 -12.72 14.59
CA GLU A 146 7.54 -13.83 13.65
C GLU A 146 7.18 -15.16 14.34
N PRO A 147 6.62 -16.13 13.61
CA PRO A 147 6.40 -17.48 14.11
C PRO A 147 7.75 -18.23 14.12
N GLU A 148 8.70 -17.78 14.93
CA GLU A 148 9.95 -18.53 15.19
C GLU A 148 9.77 -19.52 16.36
N ASP A 149 8.64 -19.48 17.09
CA ASP A 149 8.40 -20.33 18.28
C ASP A 149 7.62 -21.65 17.98
N CYS A 150 7.61 -22.15 16.74
CA CYS A 150 6.93 -23.42 16.40
C CYS A 150 7.89 -24.57 16.00
N LEU A 151 9.20 -24.42 16.23
CA LEU A 151 10.19 -25.48 16.04
C LEU A 151 11.02 -25.78 17.29
N THR A 152 10.35 -25.85 18.44
CA THR A 152 10.83 -26.65 19.59
C THR A 152 9.79 -27.71 19.94
N LEU A 153 9.58 -28.64 19.01
CA LEU A 153 9.27 -30.01 19.42
C LEU A 153 10.62 -30.73 19.51
N GLU A 154 11.13 -30.78 20.74
CA GLU A 154 12.25 -31.64 21.11
C GLU A 154 11.95 -33.10 20.74
N ALA A 155 13.05 -33.81 20.50
CA ALA A 155 13.15 -35.24 20.31
C ALA A 155 12.72 -36.04 21.56
#